data_AF-A0A2A5D3T5-F1
#
_entry.id   AF-A0A2A5D3T5-F1
#
_cell.length_a   1.000
_cell.length_b   1.000
_cell.length_c   1.000
_cell.angle_alpha   90.00
_cell.angle_beta   90.00
_cell.angle_gamma   90.00
#
_symmetry.space_group_name_H-M   'P 1'
#
loop_
_entity.id
_entity.type
_entity.pdbx_description
1 polymer ?
#
loop_
_entity_poly.entity_id
_entity_poly.type
_entity_poly.pdbx_seq_one_letter_code
_entity_poly.pdbx_strand_id
1 'polypeptide(L)' 'MGKVGRPKLEESSIKAVRMPVRLWRLLSKASKEYRTRNELIVRLVEDHLVKKGLLSDSKRKFPIEPKKKRRTP' A
#
# COMPACT_ATOMS: atom_id res chain seq x y z
N MET A 1 4.10 -25.05 24.40
CA MET A 1 3.93 -23.68 23.88
C MET A 1 4.11 -23.71 22.37
N GLY A 2 3.03 -23.53 21.61
CA GLY A 2 3.06 -23.64 20.15
C GLY A 2 3.87 -22.51 19.53
N LYS A 3 4.85 -22.86 18.68
CA LYS A 3 5.54 -21.90 17.81
C LYS A 3 4.50 -21.40 16.81
N VAL A 4 3.92 -20.24 17.06
CA VAL A 4 3.07 -19.55 16.07
C VAL A 4 3.98 -19.22 14.90
N GLY A 5 3.89 -20.01 13.83
CA GLY A 5 4.64 -19.77 12.60
C GLY A 5 4.31 -18.38 12.06
N ARG A 6 5.28 -17.74 11.39
CA ARG A 6 5.06 -16.44 10.75
C ARG A 6 3.82 -16.54 9.85
N PRO A 7 2.85 -15.60 9.96
CA PRO A 7 1.67 -15.63 9.09
C PRO A 7 2.11 -15.67 7.63
N LYS A 8 1.40 -16.48 6.82
CA LYS A 8 1.69 -16.61 5.38
C LYS A 8 1.62 -15.22 4.74
N LEU A 9 2.75 -14.73 4.26
CA LEU A 9 2.79 -13.51 3.47
C LEU A 9 2.30 -13.83 2.06
N GLU A 10 1.52 -12.92 1.51
CA GLU A 10 1.19 -12.88 0.09
C GLU A 10 2.47 -12.97 -0.75
N GLU A 11 2.45 -13.82 -1.78
CA GLU A 11 3.56 -13.96 -2.72
C GLU A 11 3.84 -12.61 -3.40
N SER A 12 5.12 -12.30 -3.62
CA SER A 12 5.52 -11.06 -4.28
C SER A 12 6.61 -11.32 -5.31
N SER A 13 6.56 -10.58 -6.41
CA SER A 13 7.53 -10.64 -7.50
C SER A 13 8.19 -9.28 -7.69
N ILE A 14 9.51 -9.25 -7.79
CA ILE A 14 10.27 -8.02 -8.07
C ILE A 14 10.14 -7.69 -9.55
N LYS A 15 9.57 -6.53 -9.86
CA LYS A 15 9.45 -6.00 -11.23
C LYS A 15 10.07 -4.62 -11.30
N ALA A 16 10.93 -4.39 -12.29
CA ALA A 16 11.50 -3.07 -12.57
C ALA A 16 10.48 -2.22 -13.33
N VAL A 17 10.26 -0.98 -12.89
CA VAL A 17 9.36 -0.03 -13.54
C VAL A 17 10.17 1.14 -14.08
N ARG A 18 10.05 1.41 -15.39
CA ARG A 18 10.65 2.58 -16.01
C ARG A 18 9.72 3.78 -15.84
N MET A 19 10.16 4.80 -15.10
CA MET A 19 9.45 6.07 -14.95
C MET A 19 10.39 7.25 -15.22
N PRO A 20 9.88 8.39 -15.71
CA PRO A 20 10.63 9.63 -15.78
C PRO A 20 11.24 10.02 -14.42
N VAL A 21 12.47 10.53 -14.43
CA VAL A 21 13.20 10.94 -13.22
C VAL A 21 12.41 11.94 -12.38
N ARG A 22 11.68 12.86 -13.05
CA ARG A 22 10.78 13.82 -12.38
C ARG A 22 9.76 13.11 -11.49
N LEU A 23 9.14 12.03 -11.97
CA LEU A 23 8.15 11.28 -11.21
C LEU A 23 8.80 10.53 -10.04
N TRP A 24 9.96 9.91 -10.25
CA TRP A 24 10.70 9.27 -9.14
C TRP A 24 11.00 10.23 -7.99
N ARG A 25 11.38 11.48 -8.32
CA ARG A 25 11.62 12.53 -7.31
C ARG A 25 10.35 12.90 -6.56
N LEU A 26 9.23 13.08 -7.27
CA LEU A 26 7.94 13.40 -6.65
C LEU A 26 7.42 12.24 -5.79
N LEU A 27 7.49 11.02 -6.30
CA LEU A 27 7.13 9.81 -5.57
C LEU A 27 7.95 9.66 -4.28
N SER A 28 9.26 9.93 -4.35
CA SER A 28 10.13 9.86 -3.16
C SER A 28 9.82 10.94 -2.12
N LYS A 29 9.30 12.11 -2.54
CA LYS A 29 8.80 13.14 -1.61
C LYS A 29 7.48 12.72 -0.98
N ALA A 30 6.53 12.24 -1.79
CA ALA A 30 5.22 11.78 -1.33
C ALA A 30 5.30 10.54 -0.44
N SER A 31 6.29 9.66 -0.65
CA SER A 31 6.45 8.44 0.13
C SER A 31 6.87 8.67 1.59
N LYS A 32 7.19 9.90 1.98
CA LYS A 32 7.63 10.21 3.36
C LYS A 32 6.54 9.95 4.41
N GLU A 33 5.28 10.00 4.01
CA GLU A 33 4.13 9.70 4.88
C GLU A 33 3.84 8.20 5.01
N TYR A 34 4.56 7.37 4.26
CA TYR A 34 4.38 5.93 4.18
C TYR A 34 5.61 5.20 4.70
N ARG A 35 5.46 3.94 5.11
CA ARG A 35 6.59 3.16 5.65
C ARG A 35 7.66 2.91 4.60
N THR A 36 7.25 2.73 3.34
CA THR A 36 8.16 2.50 2.22
C THR A 36 7.61 3.12 0.93
N ARG A 37 8.49 3.41 -0.03
CA ARG A 37 8.09 3.77 -1.41
C ARG A 37 7.19 2.71 -2.05
N ASN A 38 7.46 1.43 -1.77
CA ASN A 38 6.67 0.32 -2.28
C ASN A 38 5.24 0.35 -1.74
N GLU A 39 5.04 0.65 -0.46
CA GLU A 39 3.69 0.78 0.12
C GLU A 39 2.87 1.86 -0.59
N LEU A 40 3.45 3.04 -0.85
CA LEU A 40 2.76 4.09 -1.61
C LEU A 40 2.36 3.60 -3.01
N ILE A 41 3.28 2.96 -3.74
CA ILE A 41 2.99 2.41 -5.08
C ILE A 41 1.84 1.40 -5.01
N VAL A 42 1.88 0.47 -4.05
CA VAL A 42 0.82 -0.54 -3.88
C VAL A 42 -0.52 0.12 -3.61
N ARG A 43 -0.59 1.08 -2.67
CA ARG A 43 -1.85 1.80 -2.37
C ARG A 43 -2.41 2.54 -3.58
N LEU A 44 -1.56 3.21 -4.37
CA LEU A 44 -1.99 3.89 -5.59
C LEU A 44 -2.56 2.92 -6.63
N VAL A 45 -1.95 1.73 -6.77
CA VAL A 45 -2.44 0.67 -7.67
C VAL A 45 -3.76 0.11 -7.15
N GLU A 46 -3.85 -0.21 -5.86
CA GLU A 46 -5.08 -0.71 -5.24
C GLU A 46 -6.23 0.28 -5.41
N ASP A 47 -6.00 1.56 -5.12
CA ASP A 47 -7.01 2.62 -5.30
C ASP A 47 -7.52 2.69 -6.75
N HIS A 48 -6.62 2.60 -7.72
CA HIS A 48 -6.98 2.60 -9.14
C HIS A 48 -7.79 1.37 -9.54
N LEU A 49 -7.41 0.17 -9.04
CA LEU A 49 -8.11 -1.08 -9.34
C LEU A 49 -9.49 -1.15 -8.66
N VAL A 50 -9.62 -0.65 -7.43
CA VAL A 50 -10.91 -0.55 -6.73
C VAL A 50 -11.84 0.40 -7.48
N LYS A 51 -11.35 1.58 -7.90
CA LYS A 51 -12.13 2.53 -8.71
C LYS A 51 -12.62 1.92 -10.04
N LYS A 52 -11.85 0.99 -10.60
CA LYS A 52 -12.23 0.25 -11.82
C LYS A 52 -13.10 -0.98 -11.55
N GLY A 53 -13.42 -1.30 -10.29
CA GLY A 53 -14.18 -2.51 -9.92
C GLY A 53 -13.40 -3.82 -10.10
N LEU A 54 -12.09 -3.76 -10.30
CA LEU A 54 -11.21 -4.93 -10.50
C LEU A 54 -10.67 -5.50 -9.18
N LEU A 55 -10.72 -4.72 -8.11
CA LEU A 55 -10.33 -5.12 -6.76
C LEU A 55 -11.44 -4.74 -5.78
N SER A 56 -11.80 -5.65 -4.88
CA SER A 56 -12.68 -5.34 -3.75
C SER A 56 -11.91 -4.60 -2.67
N ASP A 57 -12.55 -3.62 -2.02
CA ASP A 57 -11.93 -2.85 -0.94
C ASP A 57 -11.45 -3.74 0.22
N SER A 58 -12.19 -4.81 0.51
CA SER A 58 -11.85 -5.81 1.53
C SER A 58 -10.61 -6.66 1.22
N LYS A 59 -10.16 -6.67 -0.04
CA LYS A 59 -8.98 -7.43 -0.49
C LYS A 59 -7.72 -6.57 -0.57
N ARG A 60 -7.77 -5.30 -0.16
CA ARG A 60 -6.59 -4.46 -0.06
C ARG A 60 -5.60 -5.06 0.93
N LYS A 61 -4.33 -5.06 0.56
CA LYS A 61 -3.22 -5.34 1.46
C LYS A 61 -3.09 -4.25 2.53
N PHE A 62 -3.33 -3.01 2.13
CA PHE A 62 -3.32 -1.86 3.03
C PHE A 62 -4.75 -1.34 3.20
N PRO A 63 -5.44 -1.70 4.31
CA PRO A 63 -6.76 -1.16 4.56
C PRO A 63 -6.70 0.36 4.65
N ILE A 64 -7.68 1.03 4.05
CA ILE A 64 -7.92 2.44 4.34
C ILE A 64 -8.58 2.44 5.72
N GLU A 65 -7.79 2.55 6.79
CA GLU A 65 -8.41 2.84 8.08
C GLU A 65 -9.22 4.13 7.90
N PRO A 66 -10.55 4.11 8.13
CA PRO A 66 -11.27 5.36 8.26
C PRO A 66 -10.58 6.05 9.44
N LYS A 67 -10.01 7.25 9.22
CA LYS A 67 -9.38 8.04 10.30
C LYS A 67 -10.34 7.99 11.49
N LYS A 68 -10.01 7.22 12.53
CA LYS A 68 -10.78 7.26 13.78
C LYS A 68 -10.74 8.73 14.18
N LYS A 69 -11.88 9.43 14.10
CA LYS A 69 -12.04 10.72 14.76
C LYS A 69 -11.52 10.46 16.17
N ARG A 70 -10.42 11.11 16.57
CA ARG A 70 -9.99 11.11 17.96
C ARG A 70 -11.24 11.54 18.73
N ARG A 71 -11.86 10.63 19.48
CA ARG A 71 -12.85 11.01 20.48
C ARG A 71 -12.03 11.81 21.49
N THR A 72 -12.06 13.14 21.34
CA THR A 72 -11.62 14.04 22.40
C THR A 72 -12.46 13.73 23.64
N PRO A 73 -11.85 13.55 24.82
CA PRO A 73 -12.57 13.44 26.08
C PRO A 73 -13.35 14.73 26.37
#